data_AF-A0A660WJX4-F1
#
_entry.id   AF-A0A660WJX4-F1
#
_cell.length_a   1.000
_cell.length_b   1.000
_cell.length_c   1.000
_cell.angle_alpha   90.00
_cell.angle_beta   90.00
_cell.angle_gamma   90.00
#
_symmetry.space_group_name_H-M   'P 1'
#
loop_
_entity.id
_entity.type
_entity.pdbx_description
1 polymer ?
#
loop_
_entity_poly.entity_id
_entity_poly.type
_entity_poly.pdbx_seq_one_letter_code
_entity_poly.pdbx_strand_id
1 'polypeptide(L)'
;MLNLNQPLLSEKILGQKLTPRQRGIIDRVADWTVRRGMTTPAILCLESVKPLSYVGSQVVVFFAPALEVLFDPVSISAFVSLMEDRNNVELLLREIESRDAEQQKKEKELKAQRRAMKRQRKLMRKMKKAAKKGGA
;
A
#
# COMPACT_ATOMS: atom_id res chain seq x y z
N MET A 1 7.77 16.00 8.60
CA MET A 1 7.29 16.14 7.21
C MET A 1 8.17 15.25 6.34
N LEU A 2 7.61 14.23 5.68
CA LEU A 2 8.36 13.38 4.76
C LEU A 2 8.64 14.19 3.49
N ASN A 3 9.91 14.29 3.13
CA ASN A 3 10.41 15.09 2.03
C ASN A 3 9.98 14.44 0.70
N LEU A 4 9.01 15.06 0.02
CA LEU A 4 8.44 14.61 -1.27
C LEU A 4 9.41 14.70 -2.47
N ASN A 5 10.67 15.12 -2.24
CA ASN A 5 11.68 15.31 -3.28
C ASN A 5 12.90 14.37 -3.15
N GLN A 6 12.86 13.35 -2.28
CA GLN A 6 13.89 12.32 -2.26
C GLN A 6 13.36 11.03 -2.90
N PRO A 7 14.08 10.46 -3.88
CA PRO A 7 13.68 9.18 -4.46
C PRO A 7 13.71 8.10 -3.40
N LEU A 8 12.66 7.28 -3.36
CA LEU A 8 12.54 6.14 -2.46
C LEU A 8 13.72 5.18 -2.69
N LEU A 9 14.11 4.42 -1.66
CA LEU A 9 15.23 3.46 -1.77
C LEU A 9 15.05 2.51 -2.96
N SER A 10 13.80 2.11 -3.24
CA SER A 10 13.40 1.32 -4.41
C SER A 10 13.80 1.98 -5.73
N GLU A 11 13.57 3.28 -5.89
CA GLU A 11 13.92 4.03 -7.10
C GLU A 11 15.43 4.13 -7.31
N LYS A 12 16.20 4.37 -6.23
CA LYS A 12 17.66 4.39 -6.30
C LYS A 12 18.24 3.03 -6.67
N ILE A 13 17.70 1.95 -6.11
CA ILE A 13 18.14 0.58 -6.37
C ILE A 13 17.87 0.17 -7.82
N LEU A 14 16.74 0.62 -8.39
CA LEU A 14 16.34 0.30 -9.76
C LEU A 14 16.85 1.32 -10.80
N GLY A 15 17.61 2.34 -10.37
CA GLY A 15 18.16 3.38 -11.25
C GLY A 15 17.11 4.27 -11.91
N GLN A 16 15.89 4.32 -11.36
CA GLN A 16 14.77 5.02 -11.99
C GLN A 16 14.77 6.52 -11.70
N LYS A 17 14.57 7.33 -12.74
CA LYS A 17 14.43 8.79 -12.63
C LYS A 17 13.03 9.21 -13.06
N LEU A 18 12.08 9.11 -12.13
CA LEU A 18 10.70 9.53 -12.37
C LEU A 18 10.53 11.03 -12.10
N THR A 19 9.69 11.68 -12.91
CA THR A 19 9.15 13.00 -12.59
C THR A 19 8.21 12.90 -11.38
N PRO A 20 7.98 13.99 -10.62
CA PRO A 20 7.02 13.99 -9.51
C PRO A 20 5.61 13.54 -9.93
N ARG A 21 5.20 13.86 -11.15
CA ARG A 21 3.91 13.41 -11.71
C ARG A 21 3.88 11.90 -11.90
N GLN A 22 4.91 11.32 -12.51
CA GLN A 22 4.99 9.88 -12.74
C GLN A 22 5.05 9.10 -11.43
N ARG A 23 5.83 9.57 -10.46
CA ARG A 23 5.86 9.03 -9.09
C ARG A 23 4.47 9.03 -8.45
N GLY A 24 3.78 10.16 -8.54
CA GLY A 24 2.42 10.32 -8.01
C GLY A 24 1.37 9.43 -8.68
N ILE A 25 1.62 8.94 -9.90
CA ILE A 25 0.77 7.94 -10.55
C ILE A 25 1.00 6.57 -9.90
N ILE A 26 2.25 6.11 -9.80
CA ILE A 26 2.60 4.83 -9.16
C ILE A 26 2.09 4.79 -7.72
N ASP A 27 2.27 5.88 -6.98
CA ASP A 27 1.80 6.00 -5.60
C ASP A 27 0.29 5.84 -5.46
N ARG A 28 -0.48 6.43 -6.37
CA ARG A 28 -1.94 6.36 -6.30
C ARG A 28 -2.45 4.97 -6.65
N VAL A 29 -1.85 4.30 -7.64
CA VAL A 29 -2.19 2.91 -7.98
C VAL A 29 -1.85 1.98 -6.81
N ALA A 30 -0.67 2.11 -6.22
CA ALA A 30 -0.27 1.29 -5.08
C ALA A 30 -1.18 1.50 -3.85
N ASP A 31 -1.56 2.74 -3.53
CA ASP A 31 -2.50 3.04 -2.43
C ASP A 31 -3.87 2.39 -2.67
N TRP A 32 -4.41 2.56 -3.89
CA TRP A 32 -5.72 2.02 -4.25
C TRP A 32 -5.74 0.49 -4.15
N THR A 33 -4.67 -0.17 -4.61
CA THR A 33 -4.52 -1.63 -4.56
C THR A 33 -4.59 -2.14 -3.12
N VAL A 34 -3.77 -1.56 -2.23
CA VAL A 34 -3.71 -2.01 -0.83
C VAL A 34 -5.00 -1.72 -0.10
N ARG A 35 -5.59 -0.53 -0.29
CA ARG A 35 -6.85 -0.14 0.37
C ARG A 35 -8.04 -1.04 0.00
N ARG A 36 -7.99 -1.67 -1.17
CA ARG A 36 -9.04 -2.60 -1.63
C ARG A 36 -8.72 -4.07 -1.35
N GLY A 37 -7.62 -4.37 -0.65
CA GLY A 37 -7.20 -5.75 -0.38
C GLY A 37 -6.78 -6.51 -1.65
N MET A 38 -6.34 -5.79 -2.69
CA MET A 38 -5.94 -6.34 -3.99
C MET A 38 -4.45 -6.68 -4.06
N THR A 39 -3.71 -6.62 -2.95
CA THR A 39 -2.26 -6.86 -2.87
C THR A 39 -1.86 -8.18 -3.54
N THR A 40 -2.45 -9.30 -3.10
CA THR A 40 -2.13 -10.64 -3.62
C THR A 40 -2.36 -10.80 -5.12
N PRO A 41 -3.57 -10.51 -5.67
CA PRO A 41 -3.79 -10.63 -7.11
C PRO A 41 -2.95 -9.62 -7.92
N ALA A 42 -2.67 -8.44 -7.39
CA ALA A 42 -1.81 -7.46 -8.06
C ALA A 42 -0.36 -7.93 -8.16
N ILE A 43 0.23 -8.47 -7.08
CA ILE A 43 1.59 -9.03 -7.11
C ILE A 43 1.65 -10.19 -8.10
N LEU A 44 0.69 -11.10 -8.07
CA LEU A 44 0.65 -12.23 -9.01
C LEU A 44 0.60 -11.76 -10.47
N CYS A 45 -0.22 -10.75 -10.77
CA CYS A 45 -0.30 -10.15 -12.10
C CYS A 45 1.04 -9.52 -12.51
N LEU A 46 1.62 -8.70 -11.63
CA LEU A 46 2.87 -7.98 -11.89
C LEU A 46 4.09 -8.92 -12.04
N GLU A 47 4.14 -10.01 -11.27
CA GLU A 47 5.17 -11.07 -11.44
C GLU A 47 5.00 -11.81 -12.77
N SER A 48 3.76 -12.10 -13.16
CA SER A 48 3.45 -12.85 -14.38
C SER A 48 3.85 -12.12 -15.66
N VAL A 49 3.95 -10.78 -15.62
CA VAL A 49 4.35 -9.97 -16.77
C VAL A 49 5.86 -9.72 -16.85
N LYS A 50 6.64 -10.05 -15.81
CA LYS A 50 8.11 -9.90 -15.81
C LYS A 50 8.87 -10.66 -16.90
N PRO A 51 8.45 -11.85 -17.39
CA PRO A 51 9.16 -12.57 -18.45
C PRO A 51 8.81 -12.11 -19.87
N LEU A 52 7.84 -11.20 -20.05
CA LEU A 52 7.34 -10.79 -21.37
C LEU A 52 8.07 -9.53 -21.86
N SER A 53 8.52 -9.52 -23.11
CA SER A 53 9.13 -8.35 -23.76
C SER A 53 8.14 -7.20 -24.05
N TYR A 54 6.86 -7.34 -23.67
CA TYR A 54 5.76 -6.41 -24.01
C TYR A 54 4.87 -6.14 -22.77
N VAL A 55 5.45 -5.51 -21.75
CA VAL A 55 4.90 -5.45 -20.38
C VAL A 55 3.72 -4.47 -20.23
N GLY A 56 3.49 -3.57 -21.18
CA GLY A 56 2.48 -2.51 -21.03
C GLY A 56 1.02 -2.98 -21.11
N SER A 57 0.67 -3.86 -22.05
CA SER A 57 -0.75 -4.08 -22.40
C SER A 57 -1.54 -4.88 -21.35
N GLN A 58 -0.95 -5.92 -20.76
CA GLN A 58 -1.65 -6.78 -19.80
C GLN A 58 -1.77 -6.14 -18.41
N VAL A 59 -0.76 -5.40 -17.96
CA VAL A 59 -0.81 -4.64 -16.70
C VAL A 59 -1.90 -3.58 -16.75
N VAL A 60 -1.97 -2.85 -17.86
CA VAL A 60 -2.99 -1.80 -18.05
C VAL A 60 -4.39 -2.39 -18.05
N VAL A 61 -4.62 -3.53 -18.70
CA VAL A 61 -5.93 -4.20 -18.69
C VAL A 61 -6.34 -4.62 -17.28
N PHE A 62 -5.43 -5.19 -16.49
CA PHE A 62 -5.72 -5.56 -15.10
C PHE A 62 -6.05 -4.34 -14.23
N PHE A 63 -5.28 -3.26 -14.38
CA PHE A 63 -5.47 -2.04 -13.58
C PHE A 63 -6.51 -1.07 -14.16
N ALA A 64 -7.12 -1.32 -15.33
CA ALA A 64 -8.07 -0.41 -15.97
C ALA A 64 -9.16 0.11 -15.01
N PRO A 65 -9.82 -0.73 -14.18
CA PRO A 65 -10.84 -0.25 -13.24
C PRO A 65 -10.28 0.72 -12.18
N ALA A 66 -9.02 0.54 -11.78
CA ALA A 66 -8.35 1.48 -10.88
C ALA A 66 -8.00 2.78 -11.60
N LEU A 67 -7.46 2.67 -12.81
CA LEU A 67 -7.00 3.79 -13.61
C LEU A 67 -8.14 4.75 -13.97
N GLU A 68 -9.28 4.21 -14.41
CA GLU A 68 -10.47 4.99 -14.75
C GLU A 68 -11.05 5.75 -13.54
N VAL A 69 -10.92 5.20 -12.33
CA VAL A 69 -11.39 5.85 -11.10
C VAL A 69 -10.41 6.90 -10.59
N LEU A 70 -9.10 6.70 -10.79
CA LEU A 70 -8.05 7.52 -10.20
C LEU A 70 -7.58 8.68 -11.08
N PHE A 71 -7.75 8.57 -12.40
CA PHE A 71 -7.00 9.38 -13.36
C PHE A 71 -7.82 9.82 -14.56
N ASP A 72 -7.45 10.99 -15.09
CA ASP A 72 -7.87 11.47 -16.40
C ASP A 72 -7.14 10.71 -17.54
N PRO A 73 -7.63 10.77 -18.79
CA PRO A 73 -7.02 10.05 -19.92
C PRO A 73 -5.52 10.35 -20.14
N VAL A 74 -5.04 11.57 -19.88
CA VAL A 74 -3.64 11.95 -20.04
C VAL A 74 -2.78 11.27 -18.97
N SER A 75 -3.31 11.10 -17.76
CA SER A 75 -2.64 10.37 -16.67
C SER A 75 -2.68 8.86 -16.88
N ILE A 76 -3.74 8.31 -17.49
CA ILE A 76 -3.80 6.91 -17.91
C ILE A 76 -2.75 6.62 -18.99
N SER A 77 -2.65 7.46 -20.03
CA SER A 77 -1.61 7.32 -21.06
C SER A 77 -0.20 7.37 -20.47
N ALA A 78 0.04 8.28 -19.51
CA ALA A 78 1.31 8.33 -18.81
C ALA A 78 1.60 7.07 -17.97
N PHE A 79 0.58 6.45 -17.36
CA PHE A 79 0.74 5.16 -16.69
C PHE A 79 1.11 4.06 -17.67
N VAL A 80 0.45 3.98 -18.82
CA VAL A 80 0.76 2.99 -19.88
C VAL A 80 2.24 3.09 -20.27
N SER A 81 2.71 4.30 -20.60
CA SER A 81 4.12 4.52 -20.97
C SER A 81 5.10 4.21 -19.83
N LEU A 82 4.71 4.42 -18.57
CA LEU A 82 5.54 4.04 -17.43
C LEU A 82 5.72 2.51 -17.35
N MET A 83 4.66 1.75 -17.59
CA MET A 83 4.66 0.28 -17.47
C MET A 83 5.36 -0.43 -18.64
N GLU A 84 5.75 0.30 -19.70
CA GLU A 84 6.63 -0.23 -20.75
C GLU A 84 8.04 -0.55 -20.22
N ASP A 85 8.48 0.17 -19.18
CA ASP A 85 9.75 -0.10 -18.51
C ASP A 85 9.56 -1.08 -17.35
N ARG A 86 10.19 -2.25 -17.47
CA ARG A 86 10.17 -3.32 -16.46
C ARG A 86 10.61 -2.85 -15.07
N ASN A 87 11.53 -1.90 -14.98
CA ASN A 87 11.98 -1.36 -13.70
C ASN A 87 10.86 -0.54 -13.01
N ASN A 88 9.97 0.11 -13.76
CA ASN A 88 8.81 0.78 -13.18
C ASN A 88 7.71 -0.19 -12.74
N VAL A 89 7.61 -1.34 -13.40
CA VAL A 89 6.71 -2.43 -13.01
C VAL A 89 7.19 -3.08 -11.71
N GLU A 90 8.49 -3.35 -11.60
CA GLU A 90 9.14 -3.80 -10.36
C GLU A 90 8.98 -2.74 -9.24
N LEU A 91 9.11 -1.45 -9.58
CA LEU A 91 8.87 -0.37 -8.65
C LEU A 91 7.42 -0.41 -8.12
N LEU A 92 6.42 -0.49 -9.00
CA LEU A 92 5.01 -0.58 -8.59
C LEU A 92 4.75 -1.79 -7.68
N LEU A 93 5.32 -2.94 -8.00
CA LEU A 93 5.22 -4.15 -7.18
C LEU A 93 5.75 -3.92 -5.76
N ARG A 94 6.98 -3.39 -5.64
CA ARG A 94 7.60 -3.12 -4.33
C ARG A 94 6.83 -2.10 -3.50
N GLU A 95 6.23 -1.11 -4.17
CA GLU A 95 5.40 -0.10 -3.51
C GLU A 95 4.11 -0.71 -2.95
N ILE A 96 3.50 -1.64 -3.69
CA ILE A 96 2.34 -2.41 -3.21
C ILE A 96 2.73 -3.25 -1.98
N GLU A 97 3.83 -4.01 -2.05
CA GLU A 97 4.32 -4.83 -0.94
C GLU A 97 4.63 -4.01 0.32
N SER A 98 5.36 -2.90 0.16
CA SER A 98 5.76 -2.05 1.29
C SER A 98 4.54 -1.46 1.99
N ARG A 99 3.56 -0.98 1.22
CA ARG A 99 2.35 -0.37 1.76
C ARG A 99 1.43 -1.39 2.43
N ASP A 100 1.32 -2.59 1.86
CA ASP A 100 0.58 -3.68 2.49
C ASP A 100 1.20 -4.07 3.84
N ALA A 101 2.53 -4.22 3.89
CA ALA A 101 3.24 -4.51 5.13
C ALA A 101 3.01 -3.44 6.21
N GLU A 102 3.05 -2.16 5.83
CA GLU A 102 2.70 -1.05 6.71
C GLU A 102 1.25 -1.10 7.21
N GLN A 103 0.30 -1.39 6.32
CA GLN A 103 -1.12 -1.49 6.65
C GLN A 103 -1.37 -2.65 7.63
N GLN A 104 -0.79 -3.82 7.37
CA GLN A 104 -0.88 -4.99 8.25
C GLN A 104 -0.29 -4.70 9.64
N LYS A 105 0.83 -3.97 9.70
CA LYS A 105 1.45 -3.56 10.96
C LYS A 105 0.51 -2.64 11.75
N LYS A 106 -0.03 -1.58 11.12
CA LYS A 106 -0.97 -0.64 11.73
C LYS A 106 -2.21 -1.37 12.27
N GLU A 107 -2.75 -2.32 11.52
CA GLU A 107 -3.91 -3.12 11.96
C GLU A 107 -3.60 -4.02 13.16
N LYS A 108 -2.44 -4.68 13.17
CA LYS A 108 -1.99 -5.51 14.30
C LYS A 108 -1.81 -4.69 15.57
N GLU A 109 -1.17 -3.53 15.47
CA GLU A 109 -0.98 -2.59 16.57
C GLU A 109 -2.32 -2.09 17.12
N LEU A 110 -3.25 -1.69 16.25
CA LEU A 110 -4.59 -1.27 16.65
C LEU A 110 -5.36 -2.39 17.36
N LYS A 111 -5.29 -3.63 16.84
CA LYS A 111 -5.91 -4.81 17.47
C LYS A 111 -5.28 -5.11 18.84
N ALA A 112 -3.96 -4.98 18.99
CA ALA A 112 -3.25 -5.16 20.26
C ALA A 112 -3.65 -4.09 21.30
N GLN A 113 -3.68 -2.81 20.91
CA GLN A 113 -4.12 -1.70 21.76
C GLN A 113 -5.57 -1.89 22.22
N ARG A 114 -6.48 -2.26 21.32
CA ARG A 114 -7.89 -2.56 21.65
C ARG A 114 -8.00 -3.71 22.66
N ARG A 115 -7.17 -4.76 22.54
CA ARG A 115 -7.14 -5.88 23.49
C ARG A 115 -6.59 -5.46 24.86
N ALA A 116 -5.52 -4.67 24.90
CA ALA A 116 -4.94 -4.12 26.13
C ALA A 116 -5.94 -3.24 26.89
N MET A 117 -6.59 -2.30 26.20
CA MET A 117 -7.63 -1.43 26.78
C MET A 117 -8.79 -2.24 27.37
N LYS A 118 -9.27 -3.27 26.66
CA LYS A 118 -10.34 -4.16 27.16
C LYS A 118 -9.90 -4.91 28.43
N ARG A 119 -8.66 -5.39 28.50
CA ARG A 119 -8.10 -6.06 29.69
C ARG A 119 -7.99 -5.09 30.88
N GLN A 120 -7.42 -3.91 30.66
CA GLN A 120 -7.27 -2.89 31.70
C GLN A 120 -8.62 -2.43 32.25
N ARG A 121 -9.62 -2.20 31.37
CA ARG A 121 -11.00 -1.87 31.79
C ARG A 121 -11.63 -2.97 32.64
N LYS A 122 -11.42 -4.25 32.31
CA LYS A 122 -11.91 -5.38 33.12
C LYS A 122 -11.24 -5.41 34.49
N LEU A 123 -9.92 -5.20 34.56
CA LEU A 123 -9.17 -5.17 35.81
C LEU A 123 -9.64 -4.02 36.72
N MET A 124 -9.73 -2.81 36.18
CA MET A 124 -10.23 -1.63 36.90
C MET A 124 -11.65 -1.85 37.46
N ARG A 125 -12.54 -2.47 36.69
CA ARG A 125 -13.89 -2.82 37.17
C ARG A 125 -13.85 -3.82 38.33
N LYS A 126 -12.95 -4.81 38.30
CA LYS A 126 -12.76 -5.75 39.43
C LYS A 126 -12.23 -5.04 40.67
N MET A 127 -11.20 -4.18 40.52
CA MET A 127 -10.62 -3.43 41.63
C MET A 127 -11.63 -2.51 42.31
N LYS A 128 -12.42 -1.75 41.53
CA LYS A 128 -13.50 -0.90 42.07
C LYS A 128 -14.55 -1.69 42.86
N LYS A 129 -14.89 -2.91 42.41
CA LYS A 129 -15.81 -3.80 43.14
C LYS A 129 -15.22 -4.33 44.45
N ALA A 130 -13.93 -4.68 44.45
CA ALA A 130 -13.24 -5.14 45.65
C ALA A 130 -13.13 -4.03 46.70
N ALA A 131 -12.75 -2.82 46.30
CA ALA A 131 -12.66 -1.66 47.18
C ALA A 131 -14.00 -1.31 47.85
N LYS A 132 -15.13 -1.47 47.14
CA LYS A 132 -16.48 -1.25 47.70
C LYS A 132 -16.91 -2.33 48.70
N LYS A 133 -16.36 -3.54 48.64
CA LYS A 133 -16.70 -4.66 49.53
C LYS A 133 -15.86 -4.70 50.82
N GLY A 134 -14.67 -4.11 50.83
CA GLY A 134 -13.79 -4.09 52.00
C GLY A 134 -13.97 -2.89 52.94
N GLY A 135 -14.89 -1.97 52.62
CA GLY A 135 -15.23 -0.81 53.45
C GLY A 135 -16.61 -0.88 54.09
N ALA A 136 -17.22 -2.07 54.14
CA ALA A 136 -18.51 -2.36 54.80
C ALA A 136 -18.29 -3.39 55.89
#